data_AF-A0A646NUQ8-F1
#
_entry.id   AF-A0A646NUQ8-F1
#
_cell.length_a   1.000
_cell.length_b   1.000
_cell.length_c   1.000
_cell.angle_alpha   90.00
_cell.angle_beta   90.00
_cell.angle_gamma   90.00
#
_symmetry.space_group_name_H-M   'P 1'
#
loop_
_entity.id
_entity.type
_entity.pdbx_description
1 polymer ?
#
loop_
_entity_poly.entity_id
_entity_poly.type
_entity_poly.pdbx_seq_one_letter_code
_entity_poly.pdbx_strand_id
1 'polypeptide(L)'
;MNTLLRLTWLLLLLCGSQVHAQTAQEADAQAAKALLEKALAYYHKQGDKALAAFSRQGEFIDQDRYVFVVDTQGVLLASGGPSSALIGRDVSEVLGPDLQASFKQALSVPEGQGIQQADYRWQNWNDGKVEHKHVFYQRVGQRILAVGYYLPRATPEQARALRNKAVDALMKDETATLKAINALQGGFLQDDLYVFVVDLDTHRYVAHGTNLRLVNTDFGKIKDPDGKPVGEPILKLMAEQDQGEYKYRWKNPVTGKVENKHAYLRKAGHFMVAVGYYSP
;
A
#
# COMPACT_ATOMS: atom_id res chain seq x y z
N MET A 1 3.90 -44.88 41.87
CA MET A 1 3.16 -43.59 41.92
C MET A 1 4.06 -42.54 41.28
N ASN A 2 4.01 -42.39 39.95
CA ASN A 2 3.16 -41.44 39.21
C ASN A 2 3.55 -39.99 39.59
N THR A 3 4.03 -39.09 38.74
CA THR A 3 4.10 -38.98 37.27
C THR A 3 5.00 -37.77 36.99
N LEU A 4 6.09 -37.95 36.25
CA LEU A 4 6.94 -36.86 35.73
C LEU A 4 6.84 -36.90 34.21
N LEU A 5 6.01 -36.06 33.60
CA LEU A 5 6.05 -35.79 32.15
C LEU A 5 5.09 -34.65 31.77
N ARG A 6 5.61 -33.78 30.88
CA ARG A 6 4.93 -32.83 29.99
C ARG A 6 4.59 -31.46 30.60
N LEU A 7 5.22 -30.38 30.12
CA LEU A 7 4.76 -29.60 28.95
C LEU A 7 5.54 -28.26 28.86
N THR A 8 6.61 -28.18 28.07
CA THR A 8 7.24 -26.88 27.71
C THR A 8 7.83 -26.95 26.29
N TRP A 9 6.95 -27.02 25.30
CA TRP A 9 7.29 -26.80 23.89
C TRP A 9 6.15 -26.01 23.25
N LEU A 10 6.09 -24.69 23.44
CA LEU A 10 5.23 -23.79 22.66
C LEU A 10 5.58 -22.32 22.95
N LEU A 11 6.77 -21.90 22.53
CA LEU A 11 7.17 -20.49 22.56
C LEU A 11 8.16 -20.20 21.43
N LEU A 12 7.75 -20.41 20.17
CA LEU A 12 8.57 -20.08 19.00
C LEU A 12 7.78 -19.83 17.70
N LEU A 13 6.48 -19.46 17.78
CA LEU A 13 5.63 -19.33 16.58
C LEU A 13 5.07 -17.91 16.31
N LEU A 14 5.51 -16.88 17.02
CA LEU A 14 4.98 -15.52 16.87
C LEU A 14 5.90 -14.52 16.12
N CYS A 15 7.14 -14.89 15.78
CA CYS A 15 8.04 -14.03 14.99
C CYS A 15 8.02 -14.32 13.48
N GLY A 16 7.35 -15.39 13.03
CA GLY A 16 7.41 -15.84 11.64
C GLY A 16 6.66 -14.95 10.65
N SER A 17 5.59 -14.28 11.06
CA SER A 17 4.68 -13.59 10.14
C SER A 17 5.22 -12.27 9.59
N GLN A 18 5.96 -11.49 10.38
CA GLN A 18 6.56 -10.24 9.89
C GLN A 18 7.77 -10.50 9.00
N VAL A 19 8.61 -11.49 9.34
CA VAL A 19 9.69 -11.94 8.47
C VAL A 19 9.11 -12.44 7.15
N HIS A 20 8.03 -13.22 7.17
CA HIS A 20 7.45 -13.80 5.96
C HIS A 20 6.93 -12.76 4.95
N ALA A 21 6.21 -11.73 5.40
CA ALA A 21 5.68 -10.69 4.51
C ALA A 21 6.78 -9.83 3.91
N GLN A 22 7.81 -9.47 4.70
CA GLN A 22 8.96 -8.73 4.21
C GLN A 22 9.80 -9.58 3.22
N THR A 23 9.97 -10.88 3.50
CA THR A 23 10.65 -11.79 2.58
C THR A 23 9.87 -12.04 1.29
N ALA A 24 8.53 -12.02 1.33
CA ALA A 24 7.71 -12.19 0.14
C ALA A 24 7.83 -10.97 -0.79
N GLN A 25 7.74 -9.76 -0.24
CA GLN A 25 7.95 -8.53 -1.01
C GLN A 25 9.37 -8.46 -1.60
N GLU A 26 10.39 -8.85 -0.82
CA GLU A 26 11.78 -8.92 -1.31
C GLU A 26 11.92 -9.96 -2.44
N ALA A 27 11.26 -11.11 -2.32
CA ALA A 27 11.24 -12.12 -3.37
C ALA A 27 10.54 -11.63 -4.65
N ASP A 28 9.39 -10.96 -4.53
CA ASP A 28 8.68 -10.36 -5.67
C ASP A 28 9.52 -9.27 -6.35
N ALA A 29 10.21 -8.44 -5.56
CA ALA A 29 11.12 -7.44 -6.09
C ALA A 29 12.30 -8.06 -6.86
N GLN A 30 12.89 -9.13 -6.32
CA GLN A 30 13.96 -9.87 -7.00
C GLN A 30 13.47 -10.53 -8.30
N ALA A 31 12.30 -11.17 -8.26
CA ALA A 31 11.68 -11.79 -9.43
C ALA A 31 11.36 -10.77 -10.54
N ALA A 32 10.81 -9.61 -10.16
CA ALA A 32 10.52 -8.53 -11.10
C ALA A 32 11.79 -7.96 -11.77
N LYS A 33 12.87 -7.75 -10.99
CA LYS A 33 14.18 -7.34 -11.53
C LYS A 33 14.75 -8.39 -12.49
N ALA A 34 14.75 -9.66 -12.10
CA ALA A 34 15.26 -10.74 -12.95
C ALA A 34 14.48 -10.85 -14.27
N LEU A 35 13.15 -10.68 -14.23
CA LEU A 35 12.32 -10.67 -15.43
C LEU A 35 12.62 -9.46 -16.34
N LEU A 36 12.85 -8.28 -15.75
CA LEU A 36 13.26 -7.09 -16.50
C LEU A 36 14.63 -7.29 -17.16
N GLU A 37 15.62 -7.78 -16.42
CA GLU A 37 16.97 -8.05 -16.95
C GLU A 37 16.93 -9.06 -18.10
N LYS A 38 16.11 -10.11 -17.96
CA LYS A 38 15.85 -11.07 -19.04
C LYS A 38 15.24 -10.38 -20.26
N ALA A 39 14.26 -9.49 -20.07
CA ALA A 39 13.62 -8.75 -21.16
C ALA A 39 14.60 -7.79 -21.85
N LEU A 40 15.44 -7.08 -21.10
CA LEU A 40 16.50 -6.21 -21.62
C LEU A 40 17.50 -7.01 -22.46
N ALA A 41 18.00 -8.13 -21.94
CA ALA A 41 18.92 -8.99 -22.67
C ALA A 41 18.32 -9.53 -23.98
N TYR A 42 17.03 -9.85 -23.99
CA TYR A 42 16.31 -10.25 -25.19
C TYR A 42 16.14 -9.10 -26.17
N TYR A 43 15.73 -7.92 -25.69
CA TYR A 43 15.54 -6.73 -26.50
C TYR A 43 16.85 -6.24 -27.14
N HIS A 44 17.98 -6.30 -26.43
CA HIS A 44 19.29 -5.96 -27.01
C HIS A 44 19.68 -6.85 -28.20
N LYS A 45 19.20 -8.10 -28.26
CA LYS A 45 19.48 -9.03 -29.37
C LYS A 45 18.49 -8.88 -30.52
N GLN A 46 17.23 -8.58 -30.22
CA GLN A 46 16.13 -8.64 -31.19
C GLN A 46 15.63 -7.27 -31.67
N GLY A 47 15.92 -6.21 -30.92
CA GLY A 47 15.31 -4.90 -31.10
C GLY A 47 13.78 -4.97 -31.01
N ASP A 48 13.10 -4.17 -31.82
CA ASP A 48 11.63 -4.08 -31.83
C ASP A 48 10.92 -5.41 -32.18
N LYS A 49 11.61 -6.41 -32.75
CA LYS A 49 11.03 -7.75 -32.93
C LYS A 49 10.65 -8.40 -31.59
N ALA A 50 11.25 -7.98 -30.49
CA ALA A 50 10.94 -8.47 -29.16
C ALA A 50 9.54 -8.09 -28.67
N LEU A 51 8.94 -7.01 -29.18
CA LEU A 51 7.64 -6.51 -28.73
C LEU A 51 6.53 -7.56 -28.89
N ALA A 52 6.61 -8.39 -29.94
CA ALA A 52 5.69 -9.49 -30.15
C ALA A 52 5.83 -10.59 -29.07
N ALA A 53 7.05 -10.86 -28.59
CA ALA A 53 7.28 -11.81 -27.51
C ALA A 53 6.78 -11.29 -26.17
N PHE A 54 6.88 -9.98 -25.93
CA PHE A 54 6.37 -9.33 -24.72
C PHE A 54 4.84 -9.21 -24.68
N SER A 55 4.17 -9.33 -25.82
CA SER A 55 2.70 -9.14 -25.93
C SER A 55 1.90 -10.45 -26.00
N ARG A 56 2.53 -11.60 -25.68
CA ARG A 56 1.90 -12.92 -25.72
C ARG A 56 2.24 -13.74 -24.48
N GLN A 57 1.43 -14.75 -24.18
CA GLN A 57 1.79 -15.72 -23.13
C GLN A 57 3.11 -16.41 -23.44
N GLY A 58 3.92 -16.56 -22.40
CA GLY A 58 5.21 -17.20 -22.47
C GLY A 58 6.17 -16.66 -21.42
N GLU A 59 7.44 -16.64 -21.78
CA GLU A 59 8.56 -16.54 -20.86
C GLU A 59 8.82 -15.14 -20.25
N PHE A 60 8.03 -14.14 -20.65
CA PHE A 60 8.09 -12.74 -20.19
C PHE A 60 6.92 -12.37 -19.27
N ILE A 61 6.21 -13.39 -18.79
CA ILE A 61 5.09 -13.29 -17.86
C ILE A 61 5.33 -14.35 -16.77
N ASP A 62 5.30 -13.90 -15.53
CA ASP A 62 5.54 -14.71 -14.33
C ASP A 62 4.50 -14.32 -13.28
N GLN A 63 3.50 -15.18 -13.07
CA GLN A 63 2.34 -14.88 -12.21
C GLN A 63 1.65 -13.57 -12.63
N ASP A 64 1.70 -12.54 -11.79
CA ASP A 64 1.16 -11.21 -12.03
C ASP A 64 2.21 -10.19 -12.51
N ARG A 65 3.48 -10.61 -12.64
CA ARG A 65 4.58 -9.82 -13.21
C ARG A 65 4.64 -10.04 -14.71
N TYR A 66 4.75 -8.96 -15.46
CA TYR A 66 4.81 -8.99 -16.92
C TYR A 66 5.64 -7.83 -17.46
N VAL A 67 6.26 -8.07 -18.61
CA VAL A 67 6.94 -7.01 -19.36
C VAL A 67 5.91 -6.12 -20.05
N PHE A 68 6.11 -4.81 -19.94
CA PHE A 68 5.46 -3.83 -20.80
C PHE A 68 6.47 -2.82 -21.30
N VAL A 69 6.22 -2.25 -22.48
CA VAL A 69 7.14 -1.35 -23.17
C VAL A 69 6.38 -0.12 -23.60
N VAL A 70 6.85 1.05 -23.18
CA VAL A 70 6.39 2.36 -23.70
C VAL A 70 7.52 3.00 -24.50
N ASP A 71 7.18 3.81 -25.50
CA ASP A 71 8.16 4.71 -26.09
C ASP A 71 8.33 5.99 -25.27
N THR A 72 9.32 6.81 -25.66
CA THR A 72 9.62 8.09 -25.01
C THR A 72 8.54 9.17 -25.20
N GLN A 73 7.56 8.90 -26.05
CA GLN A 73 6.40 9.75 -26.32
C GLN A 73 5.20 9.32 -25.47
N GLY A 74 5.28 8.19 -24.79
CA GLY A 74 4.24 7.66 -23.90
C GLY A 74 3.34 6.62 -24.55
N VAL A 75 3.59 6.22 -25.80
CA VAL A 75 2.79 5.20 -26.49
C VAL A 75 3.15 3.82 -25.98
N LEU A 76 2.14 3.03 -25.60
CA LEU A 76 2.36 1.64 -25.22
C LEU A 76 2.62 0.79 -26.46
N LEU A 77 3.77 0.13 -26.51
CA LEU A 77 4.21 -0.67 -27.66
C LEU A 77 4.04 -2.18 -27.44
N ALA A 78 4.12 -2.63 -26.20
CA ALA A 78 3.91 -4.03 -25.84
C ALA A 78 3.45 -4.15 -24.39
N SER A 79 2.68 -5.19 -24.09
CA SER A 79 2.34 -5.56 -22.72
C SER A 79 1.90 -7.01 -22.64
N GLY A 80 2.48 -7.75 -21.69
CA GLY A 80 2.06 -9.09 -21.34
C GLY A 80 0.88 -9.12 -20.35
N GLY A 81 0.40 -7.95 -19.92
CA GLY A 81 -0.62 -7.83 -18.88
C GLY A 81 -1.89 -7.11 -19.34
N PRO A 82 -2.69 -6.60 -18.39
CA PRO A 82 -3.97 -5.95 -18.67
C PRO A 82 -3.88 -4.70 -19.53
N SER A 83 -2.71 -4.04 -19.53
CA SER A 83 -2.46 -2.90 -20.40
C SER A 83 -2.32 -3.28 -21.87
N SER A 84 -2.34 -4.56 -22.25
CA SER A 84 -2.37 -4.99 -23.66
C SER A 84 -3.50 -4.33 -24.46
N ALA A 85 -4.65 -4.03 -23.83
CA ALA A 85 -5.74 -3.29 -24.45
C ALA A 85 -5.41 -1.81 -24.78
N LEU A 86 -4.28 -1.30 -24.29
CA LEU A 86 -3.79 0.05 -24.52
C LEU A 86 -2.65 0.11 -25.56
N ILE A 87 -2.25 -1.02 -26.15
CA ILE A 87 -1.18 -1.03 -27.16
C ILE A 87 -1.57 -0.11 -28.33
N GLY A 88 -0.63 0.75 -28.73
CA GLY A 88 -0.80 1.78 -29.76
C GLY A 88 -1.41 3.10 -29.25
N ARG A 89 -1.71 3.21 -27.95
CA ARG A 89 -2.28 4.43 -27.36
C ARG A 89 -1.26 5.16 -26.52
N ASP A 90 -1.36 6.49 -26.47
CA ASP A 90 -0.66 7.30 -25.49
C ASP A 90 -1.22 6.98 -24.09
N VAL A 91 -0.37 6.40 -23.25
CA VAL A 91 -0.75 6.01 -21.90
C VAL A 91 -1.09 7.24 -21.05
N SER A 92 -0.47 8.40 -21.31
CA SER A 92 -0.69 9.61 -20.51
C SER A 92 -2.14 10.08 -20.51
N GLU A 93 -2.88 9.82 -21.60
CA GLU A 93 -4.30 10.18 -21.74
C GLU A 93 -5.24 9.36 -20.84
N VAL A 94 -4.81 8.17 -20.40
CA VAL A 94 -5.61 7.29 -19.53
C VAL A 94 -5.18 7.34 -18.07
N LEU A 95 -4.14 8.11 -17.74
CA LEU A 95 -3.68 8.30 -16.37
C LEU A 95 -4.42 9.47 -15.70
N GLY A 96 -4.69 9.32 -14.40
CA GLY A 96 -5.14 10.44 -13.57
C GLY A 96 -4.05 11.51 -13.42
N PRO A 97 -4.41 12.75 -13.03
CA PRO A 97 -3.48 13.91 -13.00
C PRO A 97 -2.19 13.65 -12.22
N ASP A 98 -2.29 13.00 -11.06
CA ASP A 98 -1.14 12.73 -10.18
C ASP A 98 -0.12 11.78 -10.85
N LEU A 99 -0.60 10.78 -11.61
CA LEU A 99 0.25 9.79 -12.26
C LEU A 99 0.81 10.30 -13.61
N GLN A 100 0.18 11.29 -14.25
CA GLN A 100 0.71 11.90 -15.46
C GLN A 100 2.06 12.59 -15.22
N ALA A 101 2.22 13.27 -14.08
CA ALA A 101 3.46 14.00 -13.77
C ALA A 101 4.64 13.04 -13.58
N SER A 102 4.47 12.00 -12.77
CA SER A 102 5.51 10.99 -12.54
C SER A 102 5.79 10.16 -13.81
N PHE A 103 4.77 9.87 -14.63
CA PHE A 103 4.96 9.21 -15.91
C PHE A 103 5.81 10.04 -16.87
N LYS A 104 5.55 11.35 -17.01
CA LYS A 104 6.38 12.26 -17.83
C LYS A 104 7.83 12.29 -17.35
N GLN A 105 8.06 12.24 -16.04
CA GLN A 105 9.40 12.16 -15.47
C GLN A 105 10.09 10.84 -15.84
N ALA A 106 9.38 9.71 -15.76
CA ALA A 106 9.90 8.40 -16.17
C ALA A 106 10.26 8.36 -17.67
N LEU A 107 9.44 8.98 -18.54
CA LEU A 107 9.73 9.09 -19.98
C LEU A 107 11.00 9.90 -20.29
N SER A 108 11.33 10.84 -19.40
CA SER A 108 12.46 11.77 -19.58
C SER A 108 13.79 11.24 -19.03
N VAL A 109 13.82 10.04 -18.44
CA VAL A 109 15.05 9.43 -17.90
C VAL A 109 16.09 9.31 -19.03
N PRO A 110 17.33 9.81 -18.86
CA PRO A 110 18.39 9.62 -19.84
C PRO A 110 18.78 8.15 -20.00
N GLU A 111 19.21 7.77 -21.19
CA GLU A 111 19.81 6.46 -21.41
C GLU A 111 21.10 6.31 -20.59
N GLY A 112 21.43 5.08 -20.19
CA GLY A 112 22.65 4.78 -19.41
C GLY A 112 22.53 5.00 -17.90
N GLN A 113 21.37 5.43 -17.38
CA GLN A 113 21.12 5.53 -15.93
C GLN A 113 20.84 4.17 -15.26
N GLY A 114 20.84 3.08 -16.02
CA GLY A 114 20.51 1.73 -15.52
C GLY A 114 19.05 1.58 -15.12
N ILE A 115 18.76 0.57 -14.31
CA ILE A 115 17.41 0.28 -13.81
C ILE A 115 16.97 1.37 -12.85
N GLN A 116 15.87 2.03 -13.20
CA GLN A 116 15.12 2.94 -12.36
C GLN A 116 13.97 2.21 -11.68
N GLN A 117 13.37 2.87 -10.70
CA GLN A 117 12.19 2.36 -10.00
C GLN A 117 11.16 3.47 -9.78
N ALA A 118 9.89 3.08 -9.72
CA ALA A 118 8.79 3.97 -9.40
C ALA A 118 7.63 3.19 -8.76
N ASP A 119 6.73 3.92 -8.13
CA ASP A 119 5.53 3.40 -7.50
C ASP A 119 4.32 4.08 -8.11
N TYR A 120 3.30 3.29 -8.45
CA TYR A 120 2.02 3.80 -8.93
C TYR A 120 0.87 2.87 -8.56
N ARG A 121 -0.35 3.28 -8.91
CA ARG A 121 -1.55 2.47 -8.70
C ARG A 121 -2.03 1.91 -10.03
N TRP A 122 -2.23 0.60 -10.08
CA TRP A 122 -2.68 -0.08 -11.30
C TRP A 122 -3.71 -1.15 -10.98
N GLN A 123 -4.57 -1.46 -11.95
CA GLN A 123 -5.54 -2.53 -11.80
C GLN A 123 -4.85 -3.90 -11.86
N ASN A 124 -4.90 -4.65 -10.75
CA ASN A 124 -4.57 -6.06 -10.72
C ASN A 124 -5.69 -6.85 -11.39
N TRP A 125 -5.32 -7.79 -12.25
CA TRP A 125 -6.26 -8.60 -13.02
C TRP A 125 -6.74 -9.84 -12.28
N ASN A 126 -5.95 -10.31 -11.31
CA ASN A 126 -6.30 -11.47 -10.51
C ASN A 126 -7.60 -11.22 -9.73
N ASP A 127 -7.85 -9.97 -9.31
CA ASP A 127 -9.02 -9.60 -8.53
C ASP A 127 -9.74 -8.32 -8.99
N GLY A 128 -9.27 -7.69 -10.08
CA GLY A 128 -9.85 -6.48 -10.65
C GLY A 128 -9.63 -5.20 -9.83
N LYS A 129 -8.84 -5.25 -8.76
CA LYS A 129 -8.67 -4.12 -7.83
C LYS A 129 -7.55 -3.20 -8.25
N VAL A 130 -7.69 -1.92 -7.93
CA VAL A 130 -6.58 -0.96 -8.06
C VAL A 130 -5.69 -1.13 -6.83
N GLU A 131 -4.44 -1.54 -7.06
CA GLU A 131 -3.47 -1.88 -6.03
C GLU A 131 -2.16 -1.11 -6.24
N HIS A 132 -1.37 -1.03 -5.17
CA HIS A 132 -0.05 -0.43 -5.21
C HIS A 132 0.87 -1.32 -6.03
N LYS A 133 1.47 -0.78 -7.09
CA LYS A 133 2.37 -1.49 -7.97
C LYS A 133 3.73 -0.80 -7.93
N HIS A 134 4.74 -1.56 -7.54
CA HIS A 134 6.14 -1.16 -7.67
C HIS A 134 6.65 -1.60 -9.03
N VAL A 135 7.40 -0.76 -9.73
CA VAL A 135 7.93 -1.05 -11.06
C VAL A 135 9.41 -0.78 -11.13
N PHE A 136 10.12 -1.68 -11.79
CA PHE A 136 11.47 -1.46 -12.30
C PHE A 136 11.38 -1.16 -13.79
N TYR A 137 12.14 -0.17 -14.26
CA TYR A 137 12.17 0.17 -15.67
C TYR A 137 13.54 0.64 -16.12
N GLN A 138 13.87 0.43 -17.38
CA GLN A 138 15.11 0.90 -17.96
C GLN A 138 14.86 1.38 -19.40
N ARG A 139 15.47 2.53 -19.72
CA ARG A 139 15.48 3.07 -21.07
C ARG A 139 16.56 2.43 -21.92
N VAL A 140 16.19 2.04 -23.14
CA VAL A 140 17.06 1.59 -24.22
C VAL A 140 16.66 2.33 -25.50
N GLY A 141 17.44 3.32 -25.92
CA GLY A 141 17.11 4.24 -27.00
C GLY A 141 15.77 4.96 -26.77
N GLN A 142 14.80 4.69 -27.64
CA GLN A 142 13.43 5.24 -27.58
C GLN A 142 12.42 4.30 -26.90
N ARG A 143 12.88 3.22 -26.26
CA ARG A 143 12.02 2.28 -25.54
C ARG A 143 12.31 2.33 -24.06
N ILE A 144 11.26 2.20 -23.26
CA ILE A 144 11.35 2.02 -21.81
C ILE A 144 10.68 0.68 -21.52
N LEU A 145 11.50 -0.30 -21.17
CA LEU A 145 11.05 -1.62 -20.77
C LEU A 145 10.83 -1.61 -19.27
N ALA A 146 9.71 -2.19 -18.84
CA ALA A 146 9.30 -2.16 -17.45
C ALA A 146 8.68 -3.49 -17.01
N VAL A 147 8.92 -3.85 -15.76
CA VAL A 147 8.28 -4.97 -15.06
C VAL A 147 7.95 -4.50 -13.66
N GLY A 148 6.74 -4.80 -13.18
CA GLY A 148 6.35 -4.48 -11.82
C GLY A 148 5.61 -5.62 -11.15
N TYR A 149 5.47 -5.51 -9.83
CA TYR A 149 4.77 -6.43 -8.95
C TYR A 149 3.81 -5.63 -8.07
N TYR A 150 2.72 -6.27 -7.64
CA TYR A 150 1.77 -5.63 -6.73
C TYR A 150 2.24 -5.77 -5.28
N LEU A 151 2.23 -4.67 -4.56
CA LEU A 151 2.40 -4.66 -3.12
C LEU A 151 1.07 -5.07 -2.49
N PRO A 152 1.06 -6.09 -1.61
CA PRO A 152 -0.16 -6.54 -0.96
C PRO A 152 -0.76 -5.40 -0.15
N ARG A 153 -2.10 -5.38 -0.07
CA ARG A 153 -2.80 -4.46 0.84
C ARG A 153 -2.33 -4.65 2.27
N ALA A 154 -2.46 -3.58 3.06
CA ALA A 154 -2.01 -3.64 4.43
C ALA A 154 -2.74 -4.72 5.23
N THR A 155 -1.98 -5.48 5.98
CA THR A 155 -2.49 -6.61 6.76
C THR A 155 -3.04 -6.16 8.12
N PRO A 156 -3.90 -6.97 8.76
CA PRO A 156 -4.31 -6.74 10.13
C PRO A 156 -3.11 -6.58 11.09
N GLU A 157 -2.03 -7.32 10.86
CA GLU A 157 -0.81 -7.29 11.65
C GLU A 157 -0.06 -5.97 11.49
N GLN A 158 0.05 -5.46 10.26
CA GLN A 158 0.64 -4.15 9.98
C GLN A 158 -0.19 -3.03 10.63
N ALA A 159 -1.53 -3.11 10.58
CA ALA A 159 -2.39 -2.15 11.27
C ALA A 159 -2.17 -2.14 12.79
N ARG A 160 -2.08 -3.32 13.42
CA ARG A 160 -1.76 -3.46 14.85
C ARG A 160 -0.38 -2.90 15.18
N ALA A 161 0.62 -3.17 14.35
CA ALA A 161 1.99 -2.70 14.54
C ALA A 161 2.08 -1.17 14.47
N LEU A 162 1.46 -0.55 13.46
CA LEU A 162 1.43 0.91 13.32
C LEU A 162 0.68 1.57 14.49
N ARG A 163 -0.41 0.97 14.95
CA ARG A 163 -1.17 1.42 16.14
C ARG A 163 -0.31 1.38 17.40
N ASN A 164 0.43 0.29 17.61
CA ASN A 164 1.33 0.17 18.77
C ASN A 164 2.46 1.20 18.70
N LYS A 165 3.10 1.38 17.53
CA LYS A 165 4.12 2.41 17.32
C LYS A 165 3.60 3.80 17.68
N ALA A 166 2.37 4.13 17.28
CA ALA A 166 1.76 5.43 17.58
C ALA A 166 1.43 5.60 19.08
N VAL A 167 0.96 4.55 19.75
CA VAL A 167 0.76 4.53 21.21
C VAL A 167 2.09 4.81 21.92
N ASP A 168 3.16 4.08 21.57
CA ASP A 168 4.47 4.23 22.20
C ASP A 168 5.05 5.64 21.97
N ALA A 169 4.85 6.20 20.76
CA ALA A 169 5.27 7.55 20.43
C ALA A 169 4.50 8.62 21.25
N LEU A 170 3.17 8.48 21.38
CA LEU A 170 2.35 9.39 22.20
C LEU A 170 2.74 9.33 23.67
N MET A 171 2.98 8.14 24.22
CA MET A 171 3.40 7.99 25.62
C MET A 171 4.77 8.62 25.89
N LYS A 172 5.61 8.78 24.86
CA LYS A 172 6.92 9.42 24.97
C LYS A 172 6.87 10.94 24.80
N ASP A 173 6.11 11.42 23.82
CA ASP A 173 5.95 12.85 23.52
C ASP A 173 4.62 13.07 22.77
N GLU A 174 3.60 13.48 23.52
CA GLU A 174 2.26 13.72 22.98
C GLU A 174 2.27 14.85 21.94
N THR A 175 2.89 15.99 22.26
CA THR A 175 2.86 17.20 21.43
C THR A 175 3.57 16.98 20.11
N ALA A 176 4.78 16.41 20.14
CA ALA A 176 5.52 16.13 18.92
C ALA A 176 4.84 15.07 18.06
N THR A 177 4.26 14.03 18.68
CA THR A 177 3.61 12.95 17.95
C THR A 177 2.32 13.41 17.27
N LEU A 178 1.44 14.15 17.97
CA LEU A 178 0.23 14.71 17.38
C LEU A 178 0.56 15.66 16.23
N LYS A 179 1.59 16.50 16.39
CA LYS A 179 2.10 17.37 15.32
C LYS A 179 2.59 16.56 14.11
N ALA A 180 3.36 15.49 14.33
CA ALA A 180 3.87 14.64 13.25
C ALA A 180 2.74 13.95 12.47
N ILE A 181 1.74 13.40 13.17
CA ILE A 181 0.56 12.78 12.54
C ILE A 181 -0.19 13.81 11.67
N ASN A 182 -0.45 15.01 12.19
CA ASN A 182 -1.16 16.06 11.47
C ASN A 182 -0.34 16.69 10.34
N ALA A 183 0.99 16.62 10.42
CA ALA A 183 1.89 17.02 9.33
C ALA A 183 2.05 15.93 8.25
N LEU A 184 1.44 14.74 8.44
CA LEU A 184 1.62 13.55 7.59
C LEU A 184 3.09 13.09 7.53
N GLN A 185 3.83 13.28 8.61
CA GLN A 185 5.26 12.96 8.74
C GLN A 185 5.50 11.86 9.80
N GLY A 186 6.73 11.35 9.89
CA GLY A 186 7.13 10.42 10.96
C GLY A 186 6.67 8.97 10.77
N GLY A 187 6.11 8.62 9.61
CA GLY A 187 5.69 7.26 9.29
C GLY A 187 4.46 6.81 10.09
N PHE A 188 3.47 7.70 10.25
CA PHE A 188 2.12 7.41 10.77
C PHE A 188 1.06 7.28 9.68
N LEU A 189 1.52 7.37 8.42
CA LEU A 189 0.81 7.04 7.20
C LEU A 189 1.70 6.07 6.44
N GLN A 190 1.21 4.86 6.16
CA GLN A 190 1.91 3.81 5.45
C GLN A 190 0.92 3.12 4.50
N ASP A 191 1.11 3.29 3.19
CA ASP A 191 0.16 2.85 2.18
C ASP A 191 -1.26 3.33 2.48
N ASP A 192 -2.20 2.41 2.75
CA ASP A 192 -3.57 2.72 3.14
C ASP A 192 -3.82 2.71 4.66
N LEU A 193 -2.80 2.40 5.47
CA LEU A 193 -2.84 2.54 6.92
C LEU A 193 -2.54 3.96 7.35
N TYR A 194 -3.34 4.47 8.26
CA TYR A 194 -3.10 5.75 8.90
C TYR A 194 -3.59 5.75 10.33
N VAL A 195 -2.89 6.55 11.15
CA VAL A 195 -3.26 6.80 12.53
C VAL A 195 -4.30 7.90 12.61
N PHE A 196 -5.32 7.72 13.44
CA PHE A 196 -6.08 8.83 14.00
C PHE A 196 -6.13 8.73 15.51
N VAL A 197 -6.23 9.88 16.17
CA VAL A 197 -6.19 10.01 17.62
C VAL A 197 -7.38 10.84 18.08
N VAL A 198 -8.09 10.32 19.07
CA VAL A 198 -9.23 10.97 19.73
C VAL A 198 -8.87 11.18 21.19
N ASP A 199 -9.12 12.38 21.69
CA ASP A 199 -9.08 12.69 23.11
C ASP A 199 -10.37 12.17 23.76
N LEU A 200 -10.23 11.30 24.77
CA LEU A 200 -11.34 10.66 25.45
C LEU A 200 -12.00 11.55 26.51
N ASP A 201 -11.35 12.64 26.92
CA ASP A 201 -11.94 13.61 27.84
C ASP A 201 -12.84 14.60 27.07
N THR A 202 -12.40 15.03 25.88
CA THR A 202 -13.14 15.99 25.06
C THR A 202 -14.00 15.35 23.96
N HIS A 203 -13.80 14.06 23.69
CA HIS A 203 -14.39 13.31 22.56
C HIS A 203 -14.06 13.91 21.19
N ARG A 204 -12.95 14.62 21.05
CA ARG A 204 -12.58 15.28 19.79
C ARG A 204 -11.42 14.57 19.11
N TYR A 205 -11.41 14.59 17.78
CA TYR A 205 -10.17 14.26 17.06
C TYR A 205 -9.09 15.26 17.40
N VAL A 206 -7.94 14.78 17.82
CA VAL A 206 -6.74 15.60 18.04
C VAL A 206 -5.67 15.35 16.98
N ALA A 207 -5.73 14.21 16.28
CA ALA A 207 -4.94 13.98 15.08
C ALA A 207 -5.60 13.06 14.06
N HIS A 208 -5.32 13.27 12.77
CA HIS A 208 -5.77 12.38 11.70
C HIS A 208 -4.79 12.36 10.53
N GLY A 209 -4.13 11.23 10.31
CA GLY A 209 -3.04 11.06 9.32
C GLY A 209 -3.45 11.01 7.86
N THR A 210 -4.62 11.52 7.49
CA THR A 210 -5.09 11.60 6.07
C THR A 210 -6.14 12.68 5.83
N ASN A 211 -7.00 12.99 6.82
CA ASN A 211 -8.08 13.96 6.68
C ASN A 211 -8.04 15.00 7.81
N LEU A 212 -7.26 16.04 7.61
CA LEU A 212 -7.06 17.12 8.59
C LEU A 212 -8.34 17.89 8.91
N ARG A 213 -9.36 17.84 8.06
CA ARG A 213 -10.66 18.48 8.33
C ARG A 213 -11.43 17.84 9.48
N LEU A 214 -11.06 16.63 9.88
CA LEU A 214 -11.66 15.96 11.04
C LEU A 214 -11.05 16.41 12.36
N VAL A 215 -9.85 16.98 12.36
CA VAL A 215 -9.21 17.48 13.59
C VAL A 215 -10.11 18.55 14.21
N ASN A 216 -10.27 18.48 15.53
CA ASN A 216 -11.18 19.32 16.29
C ASN A 216 -12.66 19.22 15.87
N THR A 217 -13.08 18.08 15.32
CA THR A 217 -14.51 17.72 15.21
C THR A 217 -14.91 16.75 16.33
N ASP A 218 -16.19 16.73 16.66
CA ASP A 218 -16.77 15.84 17.66
C ASP A 218 -16.81 14.41 17.11
N PHE A 219 -15.97 13.53 17.67
CA PHE A 219 -15.86 12.15 17.22
C PHE A 219 -17.16 11.39 17.44
N GLY A 220 -17.91 11.66 18.52
CA GLY A 220 -19.16 10.97 18.85
C GLY A 220 -20.23 11.09 17.75
N LYS A 221 -20.17 12.16 16.95
CA LYS A 221 -21.12 12.43 15.84
C LYS A 221 -20.70 11.80 14.52
N ILE A 222 -19.56 11.13 14.46
CA ILE A 222 -19.05 10.56 13.21
C ILE A 222 -19.87 9.33 12.82
N LYS A 223 -20.31 9.37 11.56
CA LYS A 223 -20.96 8.25 10.86
C LYS A 223 -20.15 7.89 9.64
N ASP A 224 -20.23 6.62 9.26
CA ASP A 224 -19.71 6.20 7.97
C ASP A 224 -20.58 6.71 6.80
N PRO A 225 -20.12 6.58 5.55
CA PRO A 225 -20.87 7.05 4.38
C PRO A 225 -22.27 6.45 4.22
N ASP A 226 -22.54 5.29 4.83
CA ASP A 226 -23.85 4.62 4.78
C ASP A 226 -24.72 4.99 6.00
N GLY A 227 -24.26 5.91 6.85
CA GLY A 227 -24.99 6.42 8.01
C GLY A 227 -24.82 5.60 9.29
N LYS A 228 -24.00 4.55 9.29
CA LYS A 228 -23.72 3.76 10.50
C LYS A 228 -22.92 4.60 11.49
N PRO A 229 -23.29 4.64 12.79
CA PRO A 229 -22.53 5.36 13.80
C PRO A 229 -21.14 4.70 13.99
N VAL A 230 -20.09 5.53 14.01
CA VAL A 230 -18.71 5.09 14.23
C VAL A 230 -18.22 5.59 15.57
N GLY A 231 -18.41 6.88 15.87
CA GLY A 231 -17.89 7.52 17.07
C GLY A 231 -18.47 6.98 18.37
N GLU A 232 -19.78 7.14 18.53
CA GLU A 232 -20.53 6.73 19.73
C GLU A 232 -20.24 5.28 20.19
N PRO A 233 -20.34 4.24 19.33
CA PRO A 233 -20.05 2.87 19.77
C PRO A 233 -18.58 2.66 20.13
N ILE A 234 -17.64 3.35 19.49
CA ILE A 234 -16.22 3.27 19.82
C ILE A 234 -15.93 3.96 21.17
N LEU A 235 -16.52 5.13 21.44
CA LEU A 235 -16.38 5.82 22.72
C LEU A 235 -16.94 4.96 23.87
N LYS A 236 -18.11 4.35 23.67
CA LYS A 236 -18.68 3.40 24.63
C LYS A 236 -17.74 2.23 24.89
N LEU A 237 -17.17 1.64 23.83
CA LEU A 237 -16.20 0.56 23.95
C LEU A 237 -14.96 0.97 24.76
N MET A 238 -14.43 2.20 24.53
CA MET A 238 -13.26 2.71 25.24
C MET A 238 -13.55 3.14 26.68
N ALA A 239 -14.80 3.43 27.04
CA ALA A 239 -15.18 3.64 28.44
C ALA A 239 -15.02 2.35 29.28
N GLU A 240 -15.22 1.18 28.65
CA GLU A 240 -15.21 -0.12 29.33
C GLU A 240 -13.89 -0.88 29.17
N GLN A 241 -13.15 -0.63 28.09
CA GLN A 241 -11.98 -1.42 27.69
C GLN A 241 -10.81 -0.53 27.24
N ASP A 242 -9.58 -1.00 27.46
CA ASP A 242 -8.38 -0.27 27.02
C ASP A 242 -7.98 -0.56 25.58
N GLN A 243 -8.56 -1.62 24.99
CA GLN A 243 -8.37 -2.02 23.61
C GLN A 243 -9.67 -2.53 23.04
N GLY A 244 -9.79 -2.47 21.71
CA GLY A 244 -10.95 -2.99 21.03
C GLY A 244 -10.77 -2.95 19.52
N GLU A 245 -11.78 -3.42 18.82
CA GLU A 245 -11.85 -3.34 17.36
C GLU A 245 -13.25 -2.94 16.91
N TYR A 246 -13.34 -2.22 15.80
CA TYR A 246 -14.62 -1.81 15.24
C TYR A 246 -14.60 -1.82 13.72
N LYS A 247 -15.68 -2.34 13.12
CA LYS A 247 -15.83 -2.47 11.67
C LYS A 247 -16.85 -1.45 11.16
N TYR A 248 -16.48 -0.69 10.13
CA TYR A 248 -17.32 0.32 9.49
C TYR A 248 -16.84 0.52 8.06
N ARG A 249 -17.60 1.23 7.22
CA ARG A 249 -17.15 1.56 5.87
C ARG A 249 -16.44 2.91 5.87
N TRP A 250 -15.38 3.07 5.10
CA TRP A 250 -14.71 4.37 5.05
C TRP A 250 -14.05 4.60 3.70
N LYS A 251 -13.86 5.87 3.34
CA LYS A 251 -13.11 6.22 2.15
C LYS A 251 -11.65 5.79 2.34
N ASN A 252 -11.22 4.80 1.56
CA ASN A 252 -9.82 4.41 1.50
C ASN A 252 -9.03 5.60 0.93
N PRO A 253 -8.03 6.12 1.65
CA PRO A 253 -7.32 7.33 1.26
C PRO A 253 -6.54 7.17 -0.04
N VAL A 254 -6.28 5.93 -0.46
CA VAL A 254 -5.44 5.63 -1.60
C VAL A 254 -6.20 5.08 -2.81
N THR A 255 -7.35 4.44 -2.62
CA THR A 255 -8.23 4.08 -3.76
C THR A 255 -9.31 5.13 -4.02
N GLY A 256 -9.60 5.98 -3.04
CA GLY A 256 -10.69 6.94 -3.08
C GLY A 256 -12.10 6.33 -2.99
N LYS A 257 -12.20 5.00 -2.95
CA LYS A 257 -13.46 4.25 -2.85
C LYS A 257 -13.89 4.08 -1.39
N VAL A 258 -15.18 3.92 -1.16
CA VAL A 258 -15.72 3.53 0.14
C VAL A 258 -15.62 2.01 0.26
N GLU A 259 -14.84 1.53 1.22
CA GLU A 259 -14.48 0.11 1.40
C GLU A 259 -14.73 -0.32 2.86
N ASN A 260 -14.76 -1.63 3.11
CA ASN A 260 -14.86 -2.14 4.48
C ASN A 260 -13.56 -1.83 5.22
N LYS A 261 -13.66 -1.24 6.40
CA LYS A 261 -12.54 -0.92 7.27
C LYS A 261 -12.69 -1.61 8.61
N HIS A 262 -11.63 -2.29 9.05
CA HIS A 262 -11.55 -2.87 10.37
C HIS A 262 -10.48 -2.13 11.18
N ALA A 263 -10.91 -1.34 12.17
CA ALA A 263 -10.04 -0.50 12.98
C ALA A 263 -9.70 -1.16 14.32
N TYR A 264 -8.41 -1.20 14.64
CA TYR A 264 -7.88 -1.56 15.95
C TYR A 264 -7.69 -0.32 16.80
N LEU A 265 -8.13 -0.39 18.05
CA LEU A 265 -8.21 0.72 18.99
C LEU A 265 -7.34 0.40 20.22
N ARG A 266 -6.63 1.38 20.77
CA ARG A 266 -5.93 1.25 22.06
C ARG A 266 -5.81 2.59 22.75
N LYS A 267 -5.95 2.61 24.06
CA LYS A 267 -5.67 3.79 24.87
C LYS A 267 -4.18 4.09 24.97
N ALA A 268 -3.85 5.37 24.99
CA ALA A 268 -2.54 5.93 25.33
C ALA A 268 -2.81 7.11 26.28
N GLY A 269 -2.81 6.85 27.59
CA GLY A 269 -3.29 7.83 28.57
C GLY A 269 -4.76 8.19 28.34
N HIS A 270 -5.04 9.48 28.21
CA HIS A 270 -6.36 10.05 27.91
C HIS A 270 -6.72 10.02 26.42
N PHE A 271 -5.83 9.51 25.55
CA PHE A 271 -6.11 9.35 24.13
C PHE A 271 -6.57 7.93 23.80
N MET A 272 -7.39 7.81 22.75
CA MET A 272 -7.57 6.60 21.97
C MET A 272 -6.84 6.75 20.64
N VAL A 273 -6.01 5.75 20.32
CA VAL A 273 -5.28 5.61 19.06
C VAL A 273 -5.92 4.53 18.23
N ALA A 274 -6.16 4.83 16.95
CA ALA A 274 -6.76 3.91 16.02
C ALA A 274 -5.99 3.82 14.71
N VAL A 275 -5.86 2.59 14.22
CA VAL A 275 -5.41 2.28 12.85
C VAL A 275 -6.28 1.15 12.33
N GLY A 276 -6.70 1.22 11.07
CA GLY A 276 -7.45 0.13 10.46
C GLY A 276 -6.96 -0.23 9.08
N TYR A 277 -7.16 -1.49 8.71
CA TYR A 277 -6.90 -2.01 7.39
C TYR A 277 -8.20 -2.10 6.60
N TYR A 278 -8.08 -2.10 5.27
CA TYR A 278 -9.21 -2.15 4.35
C TYR A 278 -9.36 -3.54 3.74
N SER A 279 -10.61 -4.01 3.66
CA SER A 279 -10.99 -5.16 2.84
C SER A 279 -12.02 -4.73 1.79
N PRO A 280 -12.10 -5.44 0.66
CA PRO A 280 -13.17 -5.24 -0.33
C PRO A 280 -14.57 -5.41 0.28
#